data_AF-A0AAN6RMA5-F1
#
_entry.id   AF-A0AAN6RMA5-F1
#
_cell.length_a   1.000
_cell.length_b   1.000
_cell.length_c   1.000
_cell.angle_alpha   90.00
_cell.angle_beta   90.00
_cell.angle_gamma   90.00
#
_symmetry.space_group_name_H-M   'P 1'
#
loop_
_entity.id
_entity.type
_entity.pdbx_description
1 polymer ?
#
loop_
_entity_poly.entity_id
_entity_poly.type
_entity_poly.pdbx_seq_one_letter_code
_entity_poly.pdbx_strand_id
1 'polypeptide(L)'
;MAPQIFNLYTTTFVLALSITLVVAASLRLLAILPNTRFSPPVAKRKIGTATRVLIVLGSGGHTSEMLYMLKDLDTRKFTHRTWVVSSGDAFSAGRAAIFEAEMEEEAKKLSKDGSNNVTFNFGPEHYDIATVPRARKIHQPLYTAPFSSLHCLFKCFGVLLGGEQDLPDLIVTNGPATACILVFASLVLKFFDVRGAQSRGKCKTIYAESFARVKTLSLSGKLLVKVVDRFLVQWEELEGAGGRAEYWGILV
;
A
#
# COMPACT_ATOMS: atom_id res chain seq x y z
N MET A 1 -6.77 59.62 -5.08
CA MET A 1 -7.57 58.49 -4.57
C MET A 1 -6.67 57.62 -3.72
N ALA A 2 -6.80 57.65 -2.39
CA ALA A 2 -6.06 56.76 -1.52
C ALA A 2 -6.64 55.34 -1.65
N PRO A 3 -5.80 54.29 -1.80
CA PRO A 3 -6.31 52.92 -1.82
C PRO A 3 -6.99 52.61 -0.48
N GLN A 4 -8.17 51.98 -0.54
CA GLN A 4 -8.95 51.64 0.65
C GLN A 4 -8.17 50.66 1.53
N ILE A 5 -7.78 51.14 2.71
CA ILE A 5 -6.93 50.47 3.70
C ILE A 5 -7.41 49.04 4.04
N PHE A 6 -8.72 48.78 3.95
CA PHE A 6 -9.32 47.45 4.17
C PHE A 6 -8.83 46.36 3.21
N ASN A 7 -8.48 46.69 1.95
CA ASN A 7 -8.01 45.70 0.99
C ASN A 7 -6.61 45.16 1.36
N LEU A 8 -5.74 46.03 1.88
CA LEU A 8 -4.36 45.65 2.21
C LEU A 8 -4.30 44.69 3.42
N TYR A 9 -5.13 44.93 4.44
CA TYR A 9 -5.26 44.04 5.59
C TYR A 9 -5.88 42.69 5.21
N THR A 10 -6.84 42.68 4.29
CA THR A 10 -7.45 41.44 3.79
C THR A 10 -6.42 40.60 3.01
N THR A 11 -5.64 41.22 2.12
CA THR A 11 -4.62 40.51 1.34
C THR A 11 -3.47 39.99 2.20
N THR A 12 -3.01 40.77 3.18
CA THR A 12 -1.94 40.35 4.10
C THR A 12 -2.40 39.22 5.02
N PHE A 13 -3.64 39.27 5.51
CA PHE A 13 -4.23 38.17 6.28
C PHE A 13 -4.34 36.88 5.47
N VAL A 14 -4.87 36.95 4.23
CA VAL A 14 -4.99 35.76 3.35
C VAL A 14 -3.61 35.17 3.03
N LEU A 15 -2.60 36.01 2.78
CA LEU A 15 -1.24 35.56 2.53
C LEU A 15 -0.64 34.87 3.77
N ALA A 16 -0.75 35.49 4.94
CA ALA A 16 -0.24 34.94 6.20
C ALA A 16 -0.92 33.60 6.54
N LEU A 17 -2.24 33.49 6.36
CA LEU A 17 -2.99 32.25 6.54
C LEU A 17 -2.51 31.18 5.56
N SER A 18 -2.34 31.52 4.29
CA SER A 18 -1.88 30.58 3.26
C SER A 18 -0.48 30.04 3.57
N ILE A 19 0.45 30.91 3.97
CA ILE A 19 1.80 30.51 4.38
C ILE A 19 1.73 29.58 5.60
N THR A 20 0.93 29.93 6.60
CA THR A 20 0.77 29.12 7.82
C THR A 20 0.23 27.72 7.49
N LEU A 21 -0.78 27.64 6.61
CA LEU A 21 -1.34 26.36 6.16
C LEU A 21 -0.33 25.53 5.37
N VAL A 22 0.46 26.16 4.48
CA VAL A 22 1.52 25.47 3.74
C VAL A 22 2.59 24.93 4.67
N VAL A 23 3.02 25.72 5.66
CA VAL A 23 4.01 25.28 6.65
C VAL A 23 3.45 24.13 7.49
N ALA A 24 2.23 24.25 8.01
CA ALA A 24 1.57 23.21 8.79
C ALA A 24 1.40 21.91 7.99
N ALA A 25 0.94 22.00 6.73
CA ALA A 25 0.83 20.87 5.83
C ALA A 25 2.20 20.24 5.54
N SER A 26 3.24 21.04 5.32
CA SER A 26 4.60 20.54 5.07
C SER A 26 5.14 19.79 6.28
N LEU A 27 4.99 20.35 7.49
CA LEU A 27 5.38 19.71 8.74
C LEU A 27 4.60 18.41 8.96
N ARG A 28 3.28 18.41 8.70
CA ARG A 28 2.45 17.21 8.81
C ARG A 28 2.89 16.12 7.84
N LEU A 29 3.19 16.48 6.59
CA LEU A 29 3.70 15.55 5.59
C LEU A 29 5.05 14.95 6.01
N LEU A 30 5.99 15.79 6.47
CA LEU A 30 7.30 15.34 6.97
C LEU A 30 7.18 14.42 8.19
N ALA A 31 6.19 14.65 9.07
CA ALA A 31 5.95 13.81 10.24
C ALA A 31 5.37 12.43 9.89
N ILE A 32 4.65 12.31 8.77
CA ILE A 32 4.05 11.04 8.32
C ILE A 32 5.02 10.25 7.44
N LEU A 33 5.84 10.95 6.64
CA LEU A 33 6.77 10.31 5.74
C LEU A 33 7.83 9.52 6.56
N PRO A 34 8.12 8.28 6.16
CA PRO A 34 9.01 7.42 6.91
C PRO A 34 10.45 7.93 6.85
N ASN A 35 11.01 8.30 8.02
CA ASN A 35 12.38 8.77 8.16
C ASN A 35 13.31 7.58 8.50
N THR A 36 14.41 7.43 7.75
CA THR A 36 15.31 6.27 7.79
C THR A 36 16.12 6.14 9.06
N ARG A 37 16.27 7.21 9.84
CA ARG A 37 17.23 7.20 10.96
C ARG A 37 16.66 6.67 12.27
N PHE A 38 15.35 6.77 12.47
CA PHE A 38 14.70 6.39 13.72
C PHE A 38 13.25 6.02 13.46
N SER A 39 13.01 4.81 12.93
CA SER A 39 11.72 4.18 13.22
C SER A 39 11.84 3.65 14.64
N PRO A 40 11.10 4.20 15.64
CA PRO A 40 11.04 3.59 16.95
C PRO A 40 10.60 2.13 16.78
N PRO A 41 11.07 1.20 17.64
CA PRO A 41 10.64 -0.19 17.57
C PRO A 41 9.12 -0.20 17.55
N VAL A 42 8.52 -0.64 16.44
CA VAL A 42 7.07 -0.78 16.36
C VAL A 42 6.69 -1.67 17.52
N ALA A 43 5.83 -1.17 18.42
CA ALA A 43 5.39 -1.92 19.58
C ALA A 43 4.98 -3.31 19.10
N LYS A 44 5.67 -4.34 19.61
CA LYS A 44 5.40 -5.73 19.20
C LYS A 44 3.93 -5.99 19.45
N ARG A 45 3.18 -6.26 18.38
CA ARG A 45 1.75 -6.51 18.52
C ARG A 45 1.53 -7.73 19.39
N LYS A 46 0.47 -7.69 20.18
CA LYS A 46 0.03 -8.83 20.96
C LYS A 46 -0.28 -9.97 19.98
N ILE A 47 0.30 -11.13 20.24
CA ILE A 47 0.01 -12.35 19.48
C ILE A 47 -1.49 -12.63 19.61
N GLY A 48 -2.17 -12.89 18.49
CA GLY A 48 -3.62 -13.13 18.44
C GLY A 48 -4.48 -11.91 18.09
N THR A 49 -3.92 -10.72 17.92
CA THR A 49 -4.70 -9.59 17.37
C THR A 49 -4.95 -9.78 15.88
N ALA A 50 -6.22 -9.68 15.46
CA ALA A 50 -6.59 -9.72 14.05
C ALA A 50 -5.77 -8.69 13.26
N THR A 51 -5.05 -9.15 12.24
CA THR A 51 -4.21 -8.32 11.39
C THR A 51 -4.72 -8.41 9.97
N ARG A 52 -5.20 -7.28 9.46
CA ARG A 52 -5.67 -7.17 8.09
C ARG A 52 -4.52 -6.77 7.17
N VAL A 53 -4.24 -7.59 6.17
CA VAL A 53 -3.26 -7.33 5.12
C VAL A 53 -3.98 -7.02 3.83
N LEU A 54 -3.54 -5.97 3.15
CA LEU A 54 -4.00 -5.59 1.82
C LEU A 54 -2.89 -5.88 0.82
N ILE A 55 -3.14 -6.76 -0.14
CA ILE A 55 -2.17 -7.16 -1.17
C ILE A 55 -2.64 -6.61 -2.51
N VAL A 56 -1.83 -5.75 -3.14
CA VAL A 56 -2.17 -5.17 -4.44
C VAL A 56 -1.48 -5.94 -5.55
N LEU A 57 -2.26 -6.64 -6.37
CA LEU A 57 -1.77 -7.41 -7.50
C LEU A 57 -1.56 -6.53 -8.73
N GLY A 58 -0.36 -6.63 -9.31
CA GLY A 58 -0.07 -6.07 -10.63
C GLY A 58 -0.39 -7.07 -11.75
N SER A 59 -0.89 -6.59 -12.88
CA SER A 59 -1.26 -7.48 -13.99
C SER A 59 -0.06 -8.25 -14.57
N GLY A 60 -0.26 -9.52 -14.91
CA GLY A 60 0.73 -10.36 -15.58
C GLY A 60 1.85 -10.83 -14.63
N GLY A 61 3.12 -10.66 -15.03
CA GLY A 61 4.28 -11.15 -14.27
C GLY A 61 4.35 -10.66 -12.83
N HIS A 62 3.89 -9.44 -12.55
CA HIS A 62 3.82 -8.90 -11.18
C HIS A 62 2.92 -9.72 -10.26
N THR A 63 1.82 -10.31 -10.76
CA THR A 63 0.96 -11.18 -9.94
C THR A 63 1.73 -12.44 -9.55
N SER A 64 2.42 -13.08 -10.50
CA SER A 64 3.24 -14.26 -10.19
C SER A 64 4.34 -13.95 -9.18
N GLU A 65 5.06 -12.83 -9.37
CA GLU A 65 6.06 -12.35 -8.41
C GLU A 65 5.46 -12.17 -7.00
N MET A 66 4.29 -11.54 -6.89
CA MET A 66 3.63 -11.29 -5.59
C MET A 66 3.18 -12.59 -4.92
N LEU A 67 2.58 -13.51 -5.69
CA LEU A 67 2.13 -14.78 -5.14
C LEU A 67 3.30 -15.65 -4.69
N TYR A 68 4.43 -15.63 -5.41
CA TYR A 68 5.63 -16.33 -4.98
C TYR A 68 6.18 -15.76 -3.67
N MET A 69 6.29 -14.42 -3.57
CA MET A 69 6.72 -13.73 -2.35
C MET A 69 5.83 -14.05 -1.13
N LEU A 70 4.56 -14.36 -1.34
CA LEU A 70 3.58 -14.63 -0.29
C LEU A 70 3.35 -16.11 -0.02
N LYS A 71 4.05 -17.02 -0.71
CA LYS A 71 3.83 -18.47 -0.59
C LYS A 71 3.90 -18.96 0.86
N ASP A 72 4.86 -18.45 1.64
CA ASP A 72 5.08 -18.82 3.03
C ASP A 72 4.44 -17.83 4.03
N LEU A 73 3.37 -17.12 3.61
CA LEU A 73 2.68 -16.16 4.45
C LEU A 73 1.98 -16.84 5.64
N ASP A 74 2.37 -16.45 6.86
CA ASP A 74 1.80 -17.02 8.09
C ASP A 74 0.37 -16.51 8.36
N THR A 75 -0.63 -17.33 8.04
CA THR A 75 -2.07 -17.01 8.24
C THR A 75 -2.51 -16.98 9.69
N ARG A 76 -1.65 -17.41 10.63
CA ARG A 76 -1.91 -17.25 12.08
C ARG A 76 -1.71 -15.79 12.50
N LYS A 77 -0.81 -15.07 11.82
CA LYS A 77 -0.54 -13.66 12.05
C LYS A 77 -1.48 -12.79 11.22
N PHE A 78 -1.63 -13.11 9.94
CA PHE A 78 -2.42 -12.34 8.98
C PHE A 78 -3.81 -12.96 8.82
N THR A 79 -4.68 -12.59 9.75
CA THR A 79 -6.00 -13.20 9.94
C THR A 79 -7.01 -12.86 8.84
N HIS A 80 -6.82 -11.72 8.15
CA HIS A 80 -7.67 -11.31 7.04
C HIS A 80 -6.84 -10.73 5.89
N ARG A 81 -7.08 -11.17 4.66
CA ARG A 81 -6.30 -10.82 3.47
C ARG A 81 -7.20 -10.24 2.39
N THR A 82 -7.03 -8.96 2.11
CA THR A 82 -7.74 -8.29 1.03
C THR A 82 -6.86 -8.23 -0.22
N TRP A 83 -7.25 -8.94 -1.27
CA TRP A 83 -6.59 -8.95 -2.57
C TRP A 83 -7.17 -7.85 -3.46
N VAL A 84 -6.35 -6.85 -3.79
CA VAL A 84 -6.75 -5.75 -4.67
C VAL A 84 -6.31 -6.03 -6.09
N VAL A 85 -7.29 -6.08 -7.00
CA VAL A 85 -7.08 -6.32 -8.42
C VAL A 85 -7.56 -5.15 -9.26
N SER A 86 -6.92 -4.94 -10.41
CA SER A 86 -7.34 -3.88 -11.34
C SER A 86 -8.53 -4.33 -12.21
N SER A 87 -9.41 -3.39 -12.56
CA SER A 87 -10.54 -3.65 -13.47
C SER A 87 -10.05 -4.20 -14.82
N GLY A 88 -10.66 -5.29 -15.29
CA GLY A 88 -10.26 -5.97 -16.52
C GLY A 88 -9.09 -6.95 -16.35
N ASP A 89 -8.69 -7.25 -15.11
CA ASP A 89 -7.65 -8.22 -14.79
C ASP A 89 -8.25 -9.45 -14.07
N ALA A 90 -9.16 -10.14 -14.77
CA ALA A 90 -9.80 -11.34 -14.24
C ALA A 90 -8.80 -12.48 -14.00
N PHE A 91 -7.69 -12.49 -14.73
CA PHE A 91 -6.61 -13.46 -14.54
C PHE A 91 -5.99 -13.36 -13.15
N SER A 92 -5.63 -12.15 -12.73
CA SER A 92 -5.01 -11.94 -11.41
C SER A 92 -5.99 -12.24 -10.27
N ALA A 93 -7.27 -11.93 -10.45
CA ALA A 93 -8.33 -12.31 -9.50
C ALA A 93 -8.48 -13.83 -9.36
N GLY A 94 -8.47 -14.56 -10.49
CA GLY A 94 -8.51 -16.03 -10.48
C GLY A 94 -7.28 -16.64 -9.82
N ARG A 95 -6.08 -16.10 -10.09
CA ARG A 95 -4.85 -16.57 -9.43
C ARG A 95 -4.85 -16.33 -7.92
N ALA A 96 -5.41 -15.22 -7.44
CA ALA A 96 -5.58 -14.98 -6.01
C ALA A 96 -6.51 -16.01 -5.35
N ALA A 97 -7.64 -16.32 -6.00
CA ALA A 97 -8.57 -17.32 -5.49
C ALA A 97 -7.96 -18.74 -5.46
N ILE A 98 -7.21 -19.11 -6.51
CA ILE A 98 -6.49 -20.38 -6.55
C ILE A 98 -5.44 -20.45 -5.43
N PHE A 99 -4.69 -19.36 -5.24
CA PHE A 99 -3.67 -19.29 -4.19
C PHE A 99 -4.25 -19.49 -2.79
N GLU A 100 -5.37 -18.85 -2.46
CA GLU A 100 -6.05 -19.06 -1.18
C GLU A 100 -6.58 -20.50 -1.02
N ALA A 101 -7.08 -21.11 -2.11
CA ALA A 101 -7.52 -22.50 -2.10
C ALA A 101 -6.35 -23.48 -1.88
N GLU A 102 -5.20 -23.27 -2.53
CA GLU A 102 -3.99 -24.05 -2.35
C GLU A 102 -3.49 -23.96 -0.89
N MET A 103 -3.46 -22.76 -0.31
CA MET A 103 -3.09 -22.57 1.09
C MET A 103 -4.06 -23.28 2.06
N GLU A 104 -5.36 -23.26 1.77
CA GLU A 104 -6.37 -23.96 2.56
C GLU A 104 -6.18 -25.48 2.50
N GLU A 105 -5.85 -26.05 1.34
CA GLU A 105 -5.56 -27.47 1.19
C GLU A 105 -4.28 -27.89 1.92
N GLU A 106 -3.20 -27.12 1.82
CA GLU A 106 -1.94 -27.36 2.53
C GLU A 106 -2.15 -27.34 4.04
N ALA A 107 -2.92 -26.38 4.54
CA ALA A 107 -3.25 -26.30 5.95
C ALA A 107 -4.09 -27.47 6.46
N LYS A 108 -5.05 -27.95 5.64
CA LYS A 108 -5.84 -29.15 5.96
C LYS A 108 -4.97 -30.40 6.03
N LYS A 109 -3.92 -30.50 5.20
CA LYS A 109 -2.93 -31.60 5.27
C LYS A 109 -2.12 -31.52 6.55
N LEU A 110 -1.57 -30.35 6.88
CA LEU A 110 -0.80 -30.11 8.10
C LEU A 110 -1.62 -30.38 9.39
N SER A 111 -2.92 -30.06 9.37
CA SER A 111 -3.81 -30.27 10.51
C SER A 111 -4.14 -31.76 10.77
N LYS A 112 -3.99 -32.63 9.77
CA LYS A 112 -4.25 -34.07 9.88
C LYS A 112 -3.09 -34.86 10.50
N ASP A 113 -1.87 -34.34 10.45
CA ASP A 113 -0.65 -35.05 10.86
C ASP A 113 -0.29 -34.92 12.36
N GLY A 114 -1.19 -34.36 13.17
CA GLY A 114 -1.16 -34.49 14.63
C GLY A 114 -0.70 -33.25 15.41
N SER A 115 -1.48 -32.95 16.45
CA SER A 115 -1.12 -32.17 17.65
C SER A 115 -0.61 -30.73 17.45
N ASN A 116 -1.55 -29.77 17.35
CA ASN A 116 -1.61 -28.60 18.23
C ASN A 116 -2.90 -27.81 17.96
N ASN A 117 -3.47 -27.16 18.99
CA ASN A 117 -4.57 -26.18 18.90
C ASN A 117 -4.13 -24.90 18.17
N VAL A 118 -3.69 -25.01 16.92
CA VAL A 118 -3.31 -23.88 16.09
C VAL A 118 -4.48 -23.56 15.17
N THR A 119 -5.21 -22.49 15.49
CA THR A 119 -6.26 -21.96 14.61
C THR A 119 -5.62 -21.26 13.43
N PHE A 120 -5.74 -21.86 12.25
CA PHE A 120 -5.37 -21.19 11.02
C PHE A 120 -6.58 -20.45 10.42
N ASN A 121 -6.32 -19.27 9.84
CA ASN A 121 -7.36 -18.39 9.29
C ASN A 121 -7.47 -18.58 7.76
N PHE A 122 -8.22 -19.61 7.36
CA PHE A 122 -8.45 -19.99 5.96
C PHE A 122 -9.94 -20.09 5.64
N GLY A 123 -10.27 -19.91 4.36
CA GLY A 123 -11.65 -19.95 3.86
C GLY A 123 -12.22 -18.56 3.56
N PRO A 124 -13.47 -18.50 3.05
CA PRO A 124 -14.07 -17.29 2.47
C PRO A 124 -14.27 -16.13 3.45
N GLU A 125 -14.28 -16.40 4.75
CA GLU A 125 -14.38 -15.36 5.80
C GLU A 125 -13.05 -14.63 6.05
N HIS A 126 -11.94 -15.21 5.59
CA HIS A 126 -10.58 -14.74 5.90
C HIS A 126 -9.88 -14.05 4.73
N TYR A 127 -10.54 -13.97 3.57
CA TYR A 127 -10.03 -13.18 2.45
C TYR A 127 -11.17 -12.54 1.66
N ASP A 128 -10.87 -11.42 1.00
CA ASP A 128 -11.77 -10.76 0.06
C ASP A 128 -11.01 -10.31 -1.18
N ILE A 129 -11.70 -10.25 -2.32
CA ILE A 129 -11.12 -9.78 -3.58
C ILE A 129 -11.80 -8.46 -3.96
N ALA A 130 -11.07 -7.36 -3.79
CA ALA A 130 -11.54 -6.01 -4.09
C ALA A 130 -11.07 -5.56 -5.48
N THR A 131 -12.01 -5.16 -6.34
CA THR A 131 -11.68 -4.64 -7.68
C THR A 131 -11.65 -3.12 -7.70
N VAL A 132 -10.55 -2.54 -8.16
CA VAL A 132 -10.38 -1.09 -8.37
C VAL A 132 -10.19 -0.76 -9.85
N PRO A 133 -10.69 0.38 -10.36
CA PRO A 133 -10.47 0.76 -11.75
C PRO A 133 -8.97 0.98 -12.00
N ARG A 134 -8.50 0.58 -13.17
CA ARG A 134 -7.09 0.74 -13.54
C ARG A 134 -6.70 2.22 -13.59
N ALA A 135 -5.62 2.60 -12.92
CA ALA A 135 -5.15 3.99 -12.86
C ALA A 135 -4.84 4.58 -14.26
N ARG A 136 -4.30 3.76 -15.17
CA ARG A 136 -4.09 4.10 -16.58
C ARG A 136 -4.39 2.91 -17.48
N LYS A 137 -5.26 3.07 -18.47
CA LYS A 137 -5.55 2.04 -19.47
C LYS A 137 -4.37 1.86 -20.44
N ILE A 138 -4.29 0.69 -21.06
CA ILE A 138 -3.31 0.43 -22.13
C ILE A 138 -3.64 1.36 -23.30
N HIS A 139 -2.62 1.96 -23.93
CA HIS A 139 -2.76 2.95 -25.00
C HIS A 139 -3.48 4.26 -24.61
N GLN A 140 -3.72 4.50 -23.33
CA GLN A 140 -4.27 5.77 -22.88
C GLN A 140 -3.22 6.88 -23.00
N PRO A 141 -3.54 8.02 -23.63
CA PRO A 141 -2.60 9.12 -23.73
C PRO A 141 -2.36 9.77 -22.36
N LEU A 142 -1.12 10.22 -22.12
CA LEU A 142 -0.65 10.68 -20.81
C LEU A 142 -1.47 11.86 -20.24
N TYR A 143 -2.04 12.72 -21.08
CA TYR A 143 -2.85 13.86 -20.62
C TYR A 143 -4.21 13.44 -20.03
N THR A 144 -4.77 12.30 -20.43
CA THR A 144 -6.02 11.77 -19.84
C THR A 144 -5.77 10.88 -18.62
N ALA A 145 -4.54 10.40 -18.44
CA ALA A 145 -4.17 9.50 -17.35
C ALA A 145 -4.41 10.08 -15.93
N PRO A 146 -4.28 11.39 -15.67
CA PRO A 146 -4.62 11.97 -14.38
C PRO A 146 -6.09 11.75 -13.98
N PHE A 147 -7.04 11.86 -14.92
CA PHE A 147 -8.46 11.66 -14.63
C PHE A 147 -8.78 10.21 -14.25
N SER A 148 -8.24 9.24 -14.98
CA SER A 148 -8.39 7.83 -14.62
C SER A 148 -7.66 7.47 -13.33
N SER A 149 -6.52 8.10 -13.07
CA SER A 149 -5.77 7.92 -11.81
C SER A 149 -6.53 8.50 -10.62
N LEU A 150 -7.19 9.64 -10.79
CA LEU A 150 -8.02 10.25 -9.76
C LEU A 150 -9.28 9.40 -9.48
N HIS A 151 -9.92 8.86 -10.51
CA HIS A 151 -11.01 7.90 -10.33
C HIS A 151 -10.55 6.64 -9.60
N CYS A 152 -9.35 6.14 -9.91
CA CYS A 152 -8.70 5.05 -9.16
C CYS A 152 -8.46 5.42 -7.70
N LEU A 153 -7.97 6.64 -7.43
CA LEU A 153 -7.72 7.14 -6.08
C LEU A 153 -8.99 7.12 -5.22
N PHE A 154 -10.11 7.63 -5.76
CA PHE A 154 -11.39 7.62 -5.05
C PHE A 154 -11.89 6.21 -4.73
N LYS A 155 -11.73 5.26 -5.67
CA LYS A 155 -12.08 3.86 -5.42
C LYS A 155 -11.13 3.18 -4.43
N CYS A 156 -9.86 3.56 -4.40
CA CYS A 156 -8.91 3.08 -3.38
C CYS A 156 -9.35 3.51 -1.97
N PHE A 157 -9.89 4.71 -1.77
CA PHE A 157 -10.48 5.08 -0.48
C PHE A 157 -11.63 4.15 -0.08
N GLY A 158 -12.48 3.76 -1.04
CA GLY A 158 -13.54 2.78 -0.81
C GLY A 158 -13.00 1.43 -0.34
N VAL A 159 -11.88 0.95 -0.86
CA VAL A 159 -11.25 -0.31 -0.42
C VAL A 159 -10.55 -0.19 0.94
N LEU A 160 -9.91 0.95 1.19
CA LEU A 160 -9.19 1.22 2.44
C LEU A 160 -10.15 1.45 3.62
N LEU A 161 -11.26 2.15 3.38
CA LEU A 161 -12.27 2.52 4.39
C LEU A 161 -13.48 1.59 4.40
N GLY A 162 -13.67 0.79 3.36
CA GLY A 162 -14.84 -0.07 3.18
C GLY A 162 -14.79 -1.35 3.98
N GLY A 163 -15.98 -1.91 4.19
CA GLY A 163 -16.23 -3.11 4.99
C GLY A 163 -16.57 -2.79 6.45
N GLU A 164 -17.04 -3.82 7.16
CA GLU A 164 -17.17 -3.80 8.63
C GLU A 164 -15.81 -3.87 9.34
N GLN A 165 -14.76 -4.13 8.57
CA GLN A 165 -13.41 -4.31 9.03
C GLN A 165 -12.69 -2.98 9.23
N ASP A 166 -11.72 -2.97 10.14
CA ASP A 166 -10.88 -1.83 10.41
C ASP A 166 -9.90 -1.53 9.24
N LEU A 167 -9.22 -0.39 9.32
CA LEU A 167 -8.15 -0.03 8.38
C LEU A 167 -7.12 -1.16 8.27
N PRO A 168 -6.57 -1.40 7.05
CA PRO A 168 -5.55 -2.41 6.87
C PRO A 168 -4.33 -2.04 7.68
N ASP A 169 -3.74 -3.03 8.32
CA ASP A 169 -2.52 -2.86 9.11
C ASP A 169 -1.29 -2.73 8.23
N LEU A 170 -1.27 -3.52 7.16
CA LEU A 170 -0.16 -3.63 6.23
C LEU A 170 -0.71 -3.67 4.80
N ILE A 171 -0.05 -2.92 3.92
CA ILE A 171 -0.30 -2.85 2.48
C ILE A 171 0.97 -3.33 1.79
N VAL A 172 0.88 -4.42 1.03
CA VAL A 172 2.00 -5.00 0.29
C VAL A 172 1.74 -4.84 -1.19
N THR A 173 2.73 -4.36 -1.93
CA THR A 173 2.61 -4.23 -3.39
C THR A 173 3.94 -4.31 -4.12
N ASN A 174 3.91 -4.87 -5.32
CA ASN A 174 5.01 -4.88 -6.28
C ASN A 174 4.59 -4.29 -7.64
N GLY A 175 3.40 -3.70 -7.69
CA GLY A 175 2.68 -3.44 -8.93
C GLY A 175 2.98 -2.06 -9.56
N PRO A 176 2.55 -1.87 -10.82
CA PRO A 176 2.60 -0.60 -11.51
C PRO A 176 1.44 0.33 -11.08
N ALA A 177 1.24 1.45 -11.78
CA ALA A 177 0.34 2.58 -11.50
C ALA A 177 -0.77 2.41 -10.42
N THR A 178 -1.69 1.42 -10.52
CA THR A 178 -2.76 1.19 -9.53
C THR A 178 -2.22 1.04 -8.09
N ALA A 179 -1.10 0.31 -7.94
CA ALA A 179 -0.40 0.15 -6.67
C ALA A 179 0.08 1.48 -6.09
N CYS A 180 0.67 2.33 -6.94
CA CYS A 180 1.15 3.65 -6.53
C CYS A 180 -0.02 4.52 -6.04
N ILE A 181 -1.13 4.51 -6.78
CA ILE A 181 -2.33 5.26 -6.41
C ILE A 181 -2.89 4.78 -5.07
N LEU A 182 -2.90 3.48 -4.81
CA LEU A 182 -3.35 2.93 -3.53
C LEU A 182 -2.45 3.35 -2.37
N VAL A 183 -1.13 3.33 -2.57
CA VAL A 183 -0.17 3.85 -1.57
C VAL A 183 -0.41 5.33 -1.32
N PHE A 184 -0.63 6.14 -2.36
CA PHE A 184 -0.97 7.57 -2.18
C PHE A 184 -2.30 7.77 -1.47
N ALA A 185 -3.32 6.95 -1.74
CA ALA A 185 -4.57 6.98 -0.99
C ALA A 185 -4.31 6.71 0.50
N SER A 186 -3.48 5.72 0.83
CA SER A 186 -3.11 5.43 2.23
C SER A 186 -2.37 6.59 2.90
N LEU A 187 -1.52 7.31 2.14
CA LEU A 187 -0.83 8.50 2.62
C LEU A 187 -1.81 9.64 2.90
N VAL A 188 -2.83 9.82 2.06
CA VAL A 188 -3.90 10.82 2.29
C VAL A 188 -4.72 10.46 3.54
N LEU A 189 -4.97 9.19 3.82
CA LEU A 189 -5.64 8.79 5.06
C LEU A 189 -4.78 9.08 6.30
N LYS A 190 -3.47 8.78 6.25
CA LYS A 190 -2.51 9.16 7.31
C LYS A 190 -2.42 10.69 7.46
N PHE A 191 -2.44 11.37 6.30
CA PHE A 191 -2.77 12.77 6.05
C PHE A 191 -3.52 13.45 7.19
N PHE A 192 -4.82 13.16 7.11
CA PHE A 192 -5.91 13.67 7.91
C PHE A 192 -6.23 12.80 9.14
N ASP A 193 -5.39 11.80 9.44
CA ASP A 193 -5.59 10.79 10.49
C ASP A 193 -6.99 10.14 10.48
N VAL A 194 -7.53 9.86 9.28
CA VAL A 194 -8.86 9.28 9.13
C VAL A 194 -8.92 7.91 9.82
N ARG A 195 -9.90 7.69 10.70
CA ARG A 195 -10.02 6.48 11.56
C ARG A 195 -8.75 6.15 12.38
N GLY A 196 -7.93 7.17 12.65
CA GLY A 196 -6.66 7.02 13.35
C GLY A 196 -5.59 6.32 12.52
N ALA A 197 -5.59 6.48 11.19
CA ALA A 197 -4.64 5.83 10.29
C ALA A 197 -3.18 6.03 10.70
N GLN A 198 -2.82 7.24 11.14
CA GLN A 198 -1.47 7.56 11.60
C GLN A 198 -1.31 7.33 13.10
N SER A 199 -2.25 7.79 13.92
CA SER A 199 -2.18 7.68 15.39
C SER A 199 -2.17 6.23 15.89
N ARG A 200 -2.86 5.32 15.20
CA ARG A 200 -2.90 3.88 15.50
C ARG A 200 -1.84 3.08 14.74
N GLY A 201 -1.00 3.73 13.92
CA GLY A 201 0.05 3.08 13.14
C GLY A 201 -0.48 2.10 12.09
N LYS A 202 -1.64 2.40 11.49
CA LYS A 202 -2.27 1.60 10.43
C LYS A 202 -1.70 1.96 9.05
N CYS A 203 -2.13 1.20 8.05
CA CYS A 203 -1.77 1.37 6.64
C CYS A 203 -0.25 1.41 6.42
N LYS A 204 0.52 0.57 7.12
CA LYS A 204 1.96 0.44 6.88
C LYS A 204 2.17 -0.11 5.47
N THR A 205 3.14 0.41 4.73
CA THR A 205 3.30 0.04 3.31
C THR A 205 4.65 -0.61 3.07
N ILE A 206 4.64 -1.76 2.40
CA ILE A 206 5.83 -2.40 1.84
C ILE A 206 5.69 -2.38 0.32
N TYR A 207 6.70 -1.84 -0.35
CA TYR A 207 6.83 -1.96 -1.79
C TYR A 207 8.02 -2.84 -2.13
N ALA A 208 7.80 -3.88 -2.94
CA ALA A 208 8.87 -4.71 -3.50
C ALA A 208 9.04 -4.35 -4.98
N GLU A 209 10.22 -3.89 -5.37
CA GLU A 209 10.53 -3.63 -6.78
C GLU A 209 10.52 -4.95 -7.57
N SER A 210 10.03 -4.90 -8.81
CA SER A 210 9.90 -6.08 -9.66
C SER A 210 11.25 -6.72 -9.96
N PHE A 211 11.24 -8.05 -10.07
CA PHE A 211 12.44 -8.85 -10.34
C PHE A 211 13.10 -8.45 -11.67
N ALA A 212 12.32 -7.97 -12.64
CA ALA A 212 12.81 -7.51 -13.93
C ALA A 212 13.69 -6.23 -13.85
N ARG A 213 13.73 -5.55 -12.70
CA ARG A 213 14.49 -4.30 -12.51
C ARG A 213 15.85 -4.59 -11.88
N VAL A 214 16.84 -4.86 -12.71
CA VAL A 214 18.22 -5.16 -12.26
C VAL A 214 19.02 -3.88 -11.97
N LYS A 215 19.07 -2.95 -12.94
CA LYS A 215 20.01 -1.81 -12.88
C LYS A 215 19.39 -0.49 -12.42
N THR A 216 18.08 -0.31 -12.63
CA THR A 216 17.41 0.97 -12.32
C THR A 216 15.99 0.73 -11.80
N LEU A 217 15.57 1.55 -10.84
CA LEU A 217 14.21 1.55 -10.31
C LEU A 217 13.17 1.80 -11.42
N SER A 218 12.01 1.17 -11.29
CA SER A 218 10.85 1.46 -12.13
C SER A 218 10.33 2.88 -11.87
N LEU A 219 9.45 3.39 -12.73
CA LEU A 219 8.81 4.69 -12.48
C LEU A 219 8.02 4.65 -11.15
N SER A 220 7.30 3.55 -10.91
CA SER A 220 6.63 3.29 -9.63
C SER A 220 7.62 3.31 -8.47
N GLY A 221 8.74 2.59 -8.60
CA GLY A 221 9.78 2.55 -7.59
C GLY A 221 10.34 3.93 -7.26
N LYS A 222 10.66 4.73 -8.28
CA LYS A 222 11.15 6.11 -8.10
C LYS A 222 10.15 7.02 -7.38
N LEU A 223 8.85 6.84 -7.62
CA LEU A 223 7.80 7.60 -6.96
C LEU A 223 7.59 7.16 -5.51
N LEU A 224 7.70 5.85 -5.25
CA LEU A 224 7.34 5.27 -3.96
C LEU A 224 8.51 5.21 -2.96
N VAL A 225 9.77 5.22 -3.41
CA VAL A 225 10.95 5.03 -2.55
C VAL A 225 11.02 5.99 -1.35
N LYS A 226 10.49 7.21 -1.45
CA LYS A 226 10.43 8.18 -0.34
C LYS A 226 9.09 8.19 0.41
N VAL A 227 8.11 7.43 -0.06
CA VAL A 227 6.74 7.44 0.44
C VAL A 227 6.42 6.21 1.26
N VAL A 228 6.92 5.04 0.85
CA VAL A 228 6.61 3.78 1.54
C VAL A 228 7.43 3.60 2.80
N ASP A 229 6.83 2.97 3.82
CA ASP A 229 7.51 2.60 5.07
C ASP A 229 8.75 1.74 4.79
N ARG A 230 8.64 0.68 3.97
CA ARG A 230 9.79 -0.14 3.52
C ARG A 230 9.80 -0.32 2.01
N PHE A 231 10.98 -0.19 1.43
CA PHE A 231 11.22 -0.32 -0.01
C PHE A 231 12.23 -1.44 -0.25
N LEU A 232 11.77 -2.57 -0.77
CA LEU A 232 12.58 -3.77 -0.96
C LEU A 232 13.04 -3.87 -2.41
N VAL A 233 14.30 -4.23 -2.61
CA VAL A 233 14.89 -4.53 -3.92
C VAL A 233 15.51 -5.91 -3.92
N GLN A 234 15.49 -6.55 -5.09
CA GLN A 234 15.95 -7.93 -5.25
C GLN A 234 17.37 -8.05 -5.81
N TRP A 235 17.95 -6.93 -6.24
CA TRP A 235 19.28 -6.84 -6.85
C TRP A 235 20.18 -5.95 -6.00
N GLU A 236 21.42 -6.38 -5.79
CA GLU A 236 22.40 -5.68 -4.94
C GLU A 236 22.74 -4.32 -5.53
N GLU A 237 22.75 -4.19 -6.86
CA GLU A 237 23.00 -2.93 -7.57
C GLU A 237 21.97 -1.83 -7.29
N LEU A 238 20.82 -2.19 -6.74
CA LEU A 238 19.77 -1.25 -6.33
C LEU A 238 19.78 -0.94 -4.83
N GLU A 239 20.69 -1.52 -4.06
CA GLU A 239 20.84 -1.22 -2.64
C GLU A 239 21.10 0.29 -2.44
N GLY A 240 20.38 0.90 -1.50
CA GLY A 240 20.50 2.33 -1.23
C GLY A 240 19.93 3.24 -2.32
N ALA A 241 19.34 2.71 -3.40
CA ALA A 241 18.66 3.51 -4.40
C ALA A 241 17.59 4.42 -3.75
N GLY A 242 17.53 5.67 -4.19
CA GLY A 242 16.66 6.69 -3.58
C GLY A 242 16.99 7.02 -2.11
N GLY A 243 18.13 6.54 -1.59
CA GLY A 243 18.59 6.69 -0.22
C GLY A 243 17.90 5.78 0.80
N ARG A 244 17.06 4.83 0.35
CA ARG A 244 16.18 4.04 1.23
C ARG A 244 15.96 2.58 0.82
N ALA A 245 16.38 2.18 -0.37
CA ALA A 245 16.15 0.83 -0.86
C ALA A 245 16.93 -0.21 -0.03
N GLU A 246 16.22 -1.24 0.44
CA GLU A 246 16.74 -2.36 1.22
C GLU A 246 16.92 -3.57 0.31
N TYR A 247 18.16 -4.06 0.17
CA TYR A 247 18.43 -5.30 -0.56
C TYR A 247 18.03 -6.51 0.28
N TRP A 248 17.19 -7.39 -0.28
CA TRP A 248 16.67 -8.59 0.38
C TRP A 248 16.95 -9.89 -0.39
N GLY A 249 17.75 -9.82 -1.44
CA GLY A 249 18.01 -10.95 -2.32
C GLY A 249 16.81 -11.32 -3.20
N ILE A 250 16.89 -12.51 -3.79
CA ILE A 250 15.86 -13.01 -4.70
C ILE A 250 14.63 -13.43 -3.89
N LEU A 251 13.52 -12.74 -4.10
CA LEU A 251 12.26 -12.97 -3.40
C LEU A 251 11.24 -13.76 -4.24
N VAL A 252 11.55 -13.99 -5.52
CA VAL A 252 10.70 -14.61 -6.55
C VAL A 252 11.37 -15.83 -7.15
#